data_AF-W2TX54-F1
#
_entry.id   AF-W2TX54-F1
#
_cell.length_a   1.000
_cell.length_b   1.000
_cell.length_c   1.000
_cell.angle_alpha   90.00
_cell.angle_beta   90.00
_cell.angle_gamma   90.00
#
_symmetry.space_group_name_H-M   'P 1'
#
loop_
_entity.id
_entity.type
_entity.pdbx_description
1 polymer ?
#
loop_
_entity_poly.entity_id
_entity_poly.type
_entity_poly.pdbx_seq_one_letter_code
_entity_poly.pdbx_strand_id
1 'polypeptide(L)'
;SADGEPHITILSDALVYHNGLIVWKPPSIYKSFCPINIEYFPYDSQSCSLKFGGWSYNGFLLDVRQLPSIDSPIINREDETGKEYQYLEKGMDLSGFYQSLEWDLMSLTSQRHEQLYPGCCGQDFYIDVTFDIALRRKTLFYTVNLVIPCMLIAILTTFVFYIPPIEHKMTFSISILVSLTVFYLVLIELIPPTSLVIPLIGEFIFKKRRYLLFTMFLVAMSILLSVLSLNYYR
;
A
#
# COMPACT_ATOMS: atom_id res chain seq x y z
N SER A 1 9.63 -2.25 -7.64
CA SER A 1 10.95 -1.62 -7.87
C SER A 1 10.76 -0.11 -7.84
N ALA A 2 11.38 0.58 -6.89
CA ALA A 2 11.43 2.04 -6.90
C ALA A 2 12.66 2.45 -7.71
N ASP A 3 12.51 2.49 -9.03
CA ASP A 3 13.51 3.03 -9.95
C ASP A 3 13.13 4.48 -10.25
N GLY A 4 13.37 5.33 -9.26
CA GLY A 4 13.12 6.77 -9.32
C GLY A 4 14.45 7.49 -9.35
N GLU A 5 14.62 8.37 -10.34
CA GLU A 5 15.79 9.24 -10.41
C GLU A 5 15.70 10.26 -9.26
N PRO A 6 16.74 10.40 -8.42
CA PRO A 6 16.67 11.26 -7.22
C PRO A 6 16.67 12.75 -7.57
N HIS A 7 16.95 13.09 -8.83
CA HIS A 7 17.05 14.46 -9.30
C HIS A 7 15.72 14.96 -9.86
N ILE A 8 15.50 16.27 -9.73
CA ILE A 8 14.39 16.96 -10.34
C ILE A 8 14.53 16.86 -11.86
N THR A 9 13.55 16.22 -12.51
CA THR A 9 13.60 15.93 -13.96
C THR A 9 13.25 17.13 -14.83
N ILE A 10 12.52 18.11 -14.30
CA ILE A 10 12.10 19.31 -15.03
C ILE A 10 12.84 20.52 -14.47
N LEU A 11 13.78 21.05 -15.26
CA LEU A 11 14.47 22.30 -14.96
C LEU A 11 13.50 23.47 -15.14
N SER A 12 13.37 24.30 -14.12
CA SER A 12 12.56 25.52 -14.15
C SER A 12 13.38 26.72 -13.70
N ASP A 13 12.96 27.91 -14.11
CA ASP A 13 13.57 29.15 -13.69
C ASP A 13 13.39 29.39 -12.17
N ALA A 14 14.34 30.11 -11.59
CA ALA A 14 14.30 30.56 -10.20
C ALA A 14 14.01 32.07 -10.16
N LEU A 15 13.17 32.49 -9.20
CA LEU A 15 12.89 33.90 -8.96
C LEU A 15 13.91 34.46 -7.98
N VAL A 16 14.65 35.48 -8.41
CA VAL A 16 15.68 36.13 -7.60
C VAL A 16 15.21 37.53 -7.20
N TYR A 17 15.17 37.80 -5.90
CA TYR A 17 14.79 39.09 -5.34
C TYR A 17 16.02 39.96 -5.05
N HIS A 18 15.83 41.28 -4.99
CA HIS A 18 16.91 42.25 -4.75
C HIS A 18 17.61 42.09 -3.38
N ASN A 19 16.98 41.42 -2.41
CA ASN A 19 17.53 41.13 -1.09
C ASN A 19 18.34 39.82 -1.03
N GLY A 20 18.53 39.15 -2.17
CA GLY A 20 19.22 37.86 -2.25
C GLY A 20 18.34 36.65 -1.93
N LEU A 21 17.03 36.84 -1.70
CA LEU A 21 16.09 35.73 -1.58
C LEU A 21 15.91 35.06 -2.95
N ILE A 22 16.05 33.73 -2.99
CA ILE A 22 15.82 32.93 -4.19
C ILE A 22 14.65 32.00 -3.92
N VAL A 23 13.63 32.06 -4.77
CA VAL A 23 12.47 31.16 -4.72
C VAL A 23 12.48 30.27 -5.95
N TRP A 24 12.60 28.97 -5.74
CA TRP A 24 12.63 27.97 -6.79
C TRP A 24 11.58 26.89 -6.50
N LYS A 25 10.68 26.65 -7.46
CA LYS A 25 9.54 25.72 -7.32
C LYS A 25 9.39 24.84 -8.56
N PRO A 26 10.33 23.92 -8.82
CA PRO A 26 10.26 23.06 -9.98
C PRO A 26 9.19 21.96 -9.80
N PRO A 27 8.41 21.63 -10.84
CA PRO A 27 7.55 20.45 -10.81
C PRO A 27 8.41 19.19 -10.90
N SER A 28 8.10 18.17 -10.10
CA SER A 28 8.82 16.90 -10.13
C SER A 28 7.90 15.71 -9.85
N ILE A 29 8.23 14.57 -10.46
CA ILE A 29 7.53 13.30 -10.25
C ILE A 29 8.47 12.40 -9.46
N TYR A 30 8.12 12.14 -8.19
CA TYR A 30 8.88 11.27 -7.32
C TYR A 30 8.27 9.87 -7.27
N LYS A 31 9.11 8.84 -7.34
CA LYS A 31 8.74 7.45 -7.12
C LYS A 31 9.39 6.97 -5.83
N SER A 32 8.62 6.76 -4.78
CA SER A 32 9.11 6.17 -3.53
C SER A 32 8.86 4.68 -3.44
N PHE A 33 9.66 4.02 -2.62
CA PHE A 33 9.36 2.69 -2.14
C PHE A 33 8.44 2.82 -0.92
N CYS A 34 7.23 2.27 -1.01
CA CYS A 34 6.30 2.18 0.11
C CYS A 34 5.93 0.71 0.36
N PRO A 35 6.20 0.16 1.56
CA PRO A 35 5.76 -1.18 1.90
C PRO A 35 4.24 -1.20 2.08
N ILE A 36 3.56 -2.11 1.38
CA ILE A 36 2.10 -2.22 1.43
C ILE A 36 1.71 -3.26 2.46
N ASN A 37 0.90 -2.87 3.45
CA ASN A 37 0.28 -3.80 4.40
C ASN A 37 -1.10 -4.26 3.89
N ILE A 38 -1.23 -5.55 3.58
CA ILE A 38 -2.43 -6.12 2.97
C ILE A 38 -3.33 -6.89 3.96
N GLU A 39 -3.20 -6.69 5.27
CA GLU A 39 -3.95 -7.43 6.31
C GLU A 39 -5.47 -7.34 6.15
N TYR A 40 -5.96 -6.10 6.05
CA TYR A 40 -7.38 -5.77 6.03
C TYR A 40 -7.91 -5.49 4.63
N PHE A 41 -7.19 -5.92 3.59
CA PHE A 41 -7.59 -5.71 2.20
C PHE A 41 -9.04 -6.18 1.96
N PRO A 42 -9.91 -5.40 1.28
CA PRO A 42 -9.65 -4.11 0.64
C PRO A 42 -9.81 -2.88 1.55
N TYR A 43 -10.11 -3.04 2.83
CA TYR A 43 -10.27 -1.99 3.84
C TYR A 43 -8.94 -1.60 4.50
N ASP A 44 -7.86 -1.60 3.71
CA ASP A 44 -6.52 -1.28 4.15
C ASP A 44 -6.23 0.23 4.17
N SER A 45 -5.39 0.64 5.12
CA SER A 45 -4.75 1.95 5.16
C SER A 45 -3.24 1.76 5.01
N GLN A 46 -2.62 2.59 4.19
CA GLN A 46 -1.19 2.56 3.90
C GLN A 46 -0.52 3.83 4.44
N SER A 47 0.69 3.69 4.96
CA SER A 47 1.53 4.80 5.37
C SER A 47 2.80 4.76 4.53
N CYS A 48 2.99 5.80 3.72
CA CYS A 48 4.11 5.91 2.80
C CYS A 48 4.95 7.13 3.15
N SER A 49 6.25 6.94 3.31
CA SER A 49 7.18 8.00 3.67
C SER A 49 8.04 8.44 2.48
N LEU A 50 8.23 9.74 2.34
CA LEU A 50 9.12 10.39 1.38
C LEU A 50 10.17 11.21 2.12
N LYS A 51 11.44 10.85 1.99
CA LYS A 51 12.55 11.52 2.68
C LYS A 51 13.32 12.42 1.74
N PHE A 52 13.41 13.70 2.07
CA PHE A 52 14.18 14.70 1.33
C PHE A 52 15.28 15.27 2.22
N GLY A 53 16.46 15.52 1.65
CA GLY A 53 17.58 16.07 2.38
C GLY A 53 18.75 16.39 1.45
N GLY A 54 19.76 17.06 1.99
CA GLY A 54 21.01 17.27 1.27
C GLY A 54 21.77 15.95 1.09
N TRP A 55 22.24 15.68 -0.13
CA TRP A 55 23.10 14.52 -0.39
C TRP A 55 24.58 14.84 -0.13
N SER A 56 25.06 15.96 -0.67
CA SER A 56 26.49 16.31 -0.62
C SER A 56 26.89 17.14 0.60
N TYR A 57 25.96 17.89 1.18
CA TYR A 57 26.24 18.83 2.28
C TYR A 57 25.77 18.25 3.61
N ASN A 58 26.61 18.33 4.63
CA ASN A 58 26.25 17.99 6.00
C ASN A 58 25.39 19.11 6.64
N GLY A 59 24.85 18.84 7.83
CA GLY A 59 23.95 19.75 8.54
C GLY A 59 24.62 21.04 9.04
N PHE A 60 25.96 21.11 9.03
CA PHE A 60 26.68 22.35 9.33
C PHE A 60 26.69 23.32 8.14
N LEU A 61 26.64 22.81 6.89
CA LEU A 61 26.65 23.61 5.68
C LEU A 61 25.24 23.89 5.15
N LEU A 62 24.31 22.94 5.32
CA LEU A 62 22.96 23.04 4.80
C LEU A 62 21.94 22.73 5.90
N ASP A 63 21.17 23.75 6.31
CA ASP A 63 20.05 23.60 7.23
C ASP A 63 18.72 23.58 6.48
N VAL A 64 18.16 22.39 6.30
CA VAL A 64 16.85 22.20 5.67
C VAL A 64 15.76 22.40 6.72
N ARG A 65 14.83 23.33 6.45
CA ARG A 65 13.72 23.65 7.36
C ARG A 65 12.37 23.50 6.67
N GLN A 66 11.38 23.08 7.47
CA GLN A 66 9.98 23.06 7.05
C GLN A 66 9.43 24.49 7.05
N LEU A 67 8.50 24.78 6.13
CA LEU A 67 7.76 26.04 6.12
C LEU A 67 6.42 25.86 6.86
N PRO A 68 6.26 26.40 8.07
CA PRO A 68 4.99 26.32 8.79
C PRO A 68 3.93 27.23 8.17
N SER A 69 2.67 26.81 8.28
CA SER A 69 1.50 27.66 8.04
C SER A 69 1.00 28.26 9.36
N ILE A 70 0.28 29.39 9.30
CA ILE A 70 -0.26 30.09 10.49
C ILE A 70 -1.06 29.14 11.39
N ASP A 71 -1.81 28.22 10.79
CA ASP A 71 -2.69 27.29 11.50
C ASP A 71 -1.98 26.03 12.02
N SER A 72 -0.71 25.81 11.66
CA SER A 72 0.05 24.61 12.00
C SER A 72 1.48 24.97 12.41
N PRO A 73 1.73 25.30 13.69
CA PRO A 73 3.07 25.59 14.18
C PRO A 73 3.94 24.33 14.23
N ILE A 74 5.26 24.52 14.20
CA ILE A 74 6.23 23.44 14.41
C ILE A 74 6.22 23.04 15.89
N ILE A 75 6.14 21.75 16.16
CA ILE A 75 6.13 21.18 17.51
C ILE A 75 7.36 20.28 17.67
N ASN A 76 8.14 20.47 18.74
CA ASN A 76 9.22 19.54 19.05
C ASN A 76 8.66 18.31 19.75
N ARG A 77 9.01 17.12 19.27
CA ARG A 77 8.66 15.84 19.86
C ARG A 77 9.91 15.01 20.06
N GLU A 78 9.84 14.05 20.98
CA GLU A 78 10.92 13.12 21.27
C GLU A 78 10.49 11.73 20.81
N ASP A 79 11.39 11.04 20.10
CA ASP A 79 11.18 9.67 19.63
C ASP A 79 11.42 8.65 20.77
N GLU A 80 11.04 7.39 20.59
CA GLU A 80 11.23 6.30 21.57
C GLU A 80 12.70 6.11 22.00
N THR A 81 13.64 6.60 21.17
CA THR A 81 15.08 6.57 21.40
C THR A 81 15.62 7.79 22.16
N GLY A 82 14.76 8.72 22.57
CA GLY A 82 15.15 9.95 23.26
C GLY A 82 15.70 11.05 22.33
N LYS A 83 15.42 10.96 21.03
CA LYS A 83 15.88 11.93 20.03
C LYS A 83 14.80 12.96 19.75
N GLU A 84 15.16 14.24 19.85
CA GLU A 84 14.27 15.33 19.48
C GLU A 84 14.15 15.45 17.95
N TYR A 85 12.91 15.63 17.47
CA TYR A 85 12.58 15.92 16.08
C TYR A 85 11.49 16.99 16.00
N GLN A 86 11.48 17.73 14.90
CA GLN A 86 10.44 18.75 14.66
C GLN A 86 9.29 18.12 13.88
N TYR A 87 8.08 18.22 14.42
CA TYR A 87 6.86 17.69 13.86
C TYR A 87 5.98 18.82 13.32
N LEU A 88 5.47 18.64 12.10
CA LEU A 88 4.52 19.52 11.45
C LEU A 88 3.32 18.71 10.98
N GLU A 89 2.14 19.05 11.51
CA GLU A 89 0.90 18.32 11.23
C GLU A 89 0.45 18.48 9.77
N LYS A 90 0.53 19.70 9.23
CA LYS A 90 0.25 19.98 7.82
C LYS A 90 1.57 20.11 7.07
N GLY A 91 2.09 19.00 6.56
CA GLY A 91 3.40 18.97 5.89
C GLY A 91 3.44 19.70 4.56
N MET A 92 2.32 19.74 3.83
CA MET A 92 2.24 20.31 2.48
C MET A 92 0.95 21.08 2.30
N ASP A 93 0.98 22.10 1.44
CA ASP A 93 -0.24 22.77 1.03
C ASP A 93 -1.03 21.90 0.03
N LEU A 94 -2.29 21.63 0.36
CA LEU A 94 -3.19 20.78 -0.42
C LEU A 94 -4.20 21.60 -1.24
N SER A 95 -4.03 22.93 -1.33
CA SER A 95 -4.91 23.82 -2.10
C SER A 95 -5.03 23.42 -3.58
N GLY A 96 -3.94 22.93 -4.18
CA GLY A 96 -3.87 22.39 -5.54
C GLY A 96 -3.99 20.87 -5.64
N PHE A 97 -4.44 20.17 -4.60
CA PHE A 97 -4.51 18.72 -4.60
C PHE A 97 -5.63 18.19 -5.51
N TYR A 98 -5.27 17.27 -6.41
CA TYR A 98 -6.22 16.52 -7.22
C TYR A 98 -6.49 15.15 -6.58
N GLN A 99 -7.74 14.88 -6.19
CA GLN A 99 -8.11 13.64 -5.50
C GLN A 99 -8.03 12.43 -6.44
N SER A 100 -7.46 11.34 -5.92
CA SER A 100 -7.35 10.07 -6.65
C SER A 100 -8.67 9.28 -6.63
N LEU A 101 -8.85 8.44 -7.66
CA LEU A 101 -10.02 7.56 -7.80
C LEU A 101 -9.89 6.25 -7.02
N GLU A 102 -8.67 5.86 -6.63
CA GLU A 102 -8.40 4.62 -5.90
C GLU A 102 -8.08 4.87 -4.42
N TRP A 103 -7.50 6.02 -4.09
CA TRP A 103 -6.97 6.34 -2.77
C TRP A 103 -7.53 7.66 -2.24
N ASP A 104 -7.91 7.67 -0.97
CA ASP A 104 -8.22 8.86 -0.20
C ASP A 104 -7.02 9.25 0.66
N LEU A 105 -6.62 10.52 0.58
CA LEU A 105 -5.59 11.08 1.43
C LEU A 105 -6.18 11.35 2.81
N MET A 106 -5.69 10.63 3.83
CA MET A 106 -6.17 10.74 5.21
C MET A 106 -5.40 11.82 5.98
N SER A 107 -4.07 11.80 5.90
CA SER A 107 -3.19 12.79 6.52
C SER A 107 -1.89 12.90 5.75
N LEU A 108 -1.27 14.09 5.85
CA LEU A 108 0.05 14.36 5.28
C LEU A 108 0.84 15.18 6.30
N THR A 109 1.69 14.48 7.04
CA THR A 109 2.51 15.04 8.12
C THR A 109 3.95 15.16 7.66
N SER A 110 4.74 16.00 8.32
CA SER A 110 6.16 16.14 8.01
C SER A 110 7.00 16.17 9.29
N GLN A 111 8.15 15.54 9.24
CA GLN A 111 9.06 15.39 10.38
C GLN A 111 10.48 15.76 9.94
N ARG A 112 11.15 16.67 10.67
CA ARG A 112 12.56 17.01 10.45
C ARG A 112 13.43 16.30 11.48
N HIS A 113 14.43 15.57 10.99
CA HIS A 113 15.38 14.81 11.79
C HIS A 113 16.81 15.32 11.59
N GLU A 114 17.58 15.29 12.67
CA GLU A 114 19.02 15.48 12.64
C GLU A 114 19.67 14.12 12.90
N GLN A 115 20.02 13.43 11.81
CA GLN A 115 20.47 12.05 11.87
C GLN A 115 21.96 11.96 11.57
N LEU A 116 22.67 11.26 12.45
CA LEU A 116 24.05 10.86 12.24
C LEU A 116 24.09 9.48 11.56
N TYR A 117 24.89 9.36 10.50
CA TYR A 117 25.05 8.13 9.74
C TYR A 117 26.43 7.51 9.99
N PRO A 118 26.58 6.73 11.08
CA PRO A 118 27.89 6.28 11.56
C PRO A 118 28.60 5.33 10.58
N GLY A 119 27.84 4.68 9.69
CA GLY A 119 28.38 3.70 8.73
C GLY A 119 28.94 4.30 7.43
N CYS A 120 28.68 5.57 7.12
CA CYS A 120 29.05 6.17 5.83
C CYS A 120 29.94 7.43 5.98
N CYS A 121 29.57 8.33 6.91
CA CYS A 121 30.10 9.69 6.94
C CYS A 121 30.70 10.09 8.31
N GLY A 122 31.11 9.13 9.14
CA GLY A 122 31.77 9.40 10.42
C GLY A 122 30.86 10.10 11.43
N GLN A 123 31.32 11.23 11.99
CA GLN A 123 30.61 12.01 13.01
C GLN A 123 29.76 13.16 12.45
N ASP A 124 29.66 13.30 11.13
CA ASP A 124 28.82 14.32 10.51
C ASP A 124 27.34 13.95 10.64
N PHE A 125 26.54 14.94 11.04
CA PHE A 125 25.08 14.82 11.02
C PHE A 125 24.51 15.41 9.73
N TYR A 126 23.42 14.83 9.26
CA TYR A 126 22.67 15.28 8.10
C TYR A 126 21.25 15.61 8.52
N ILE A 127 20.70 16.65 7.90
CA ILE A 127 19.34 17.11 8.16
C ILE A 127 18.45 16.58 7.03
N ASP A 128 17.40 15.88 7.42
CA ASP A 128 16.39 15.38 6.49
C ASP A 128 14.98 15.71 6.96
N VAL A 129 14.10 15.89 5.98
CA VAL A 129 12.68 16.13 6.18
C VAL A 129 11.93 14.96 5.54
N THR A 130 11.23 14.21 6.38
CA THR A 130 10.41 13.07 5.97
C THR A 130 8.95 13.48 5.94
N PHE A 131 8.27 13.26 4.82
CA PHE A 131 6.84 13.44 4.66
C PHE A 131 6.14 12.10 4.74
N ASP A 132 5.25 11.95 5.71
CA ASP A 132 4.45 10.75 5.89
C ASP A 132 3.06 11.00 5.32
N ILE A 133 2.73 10.20 4.32
CA ILE A 133 1.47 10.26 3.59
C ILE A 133 0.64 9.05 4.01
N ALA A 134 -0.44 9.29 4.74
CA ALA A 134 -1.41 8.26 5.08
C ALA A 134 -2.51 8.21 4.02
N LEU A 135 -2.65 7.06 3.37
CA LEU A 135 -3.59 6.80 2.30
C LEU A 135 -4.59 5.72 2.72
N ARG A 136 -5.85 5.84 2.31
CA ARG A 136 -6.90 4.83 2.50
C ARG A 136 -7.45 4.38 1.16
N ARG A 137 -7.62 3.08 0.96
CA ARG A 137 -8.17 2.54 -0.29
C ARG A 137 -9.69 2.76 -0.38
N LYS A 138 -10.18 3.14 -1.56
CA LYS A 138 -11.62 3.12 -1.90
C LYS A 138 -12.08 1.69 -2.16
N THR A 139 -12.88 1.15 -1.24
CA THR A 139 -13.18 -0.29 -1.19
C THR A 139 -14.32 -0.75 -2.09
N LEU A 140 -15.19 0.17 -2.52
CA LEU A 140 -16.44 -0.16 -3.23
C LEU A 140 -16.21 -1.04 -4.47
N PHE A 141 -15.22 -0.71 -5.28
CA PHE A 141 -14.88 -1.47 -6.49
C PHE A 141 -14.50 -2.92 -6.16
N TYR A 142 -13.65 -3.11 -5.13
CA TYR A 142 -13.19 -4.44 -4.71
C TYR A 142 -14.30 -5.22 -4.00
N THR A 143 -15.13 -4.58 -3.19
CA THR A 143 -16.25 -5.26 -2.53
C THR A 143 -17.25 -5.79 -3.56
N VAL A 144 -17.61 -4.99 -4.56
CA VAL A 144 -18.59 -5.41 -5.59
C VAL A 144 -18.02 -6.45 -6.56
N ASN A 145 -16.77 -6.27 -7.01
CA ASN A 145 -16.21 -7.13 -8.06
C ASN A 145 -15.44 -8.34 -7.53
N LEU A 146 -15.03 -8.33 -6.25
CA LEU A 146 -14.24 -9.43 -5.66
C LEU A 146 -15.03 -10.16 -4.56
N VAL A 147 -15.62 -9.44 -3.60
CA VAL A 147 -16.29 -10.07 -2.45
C VAL A 147 -17.64 -10.68 -2.83
N ILE A 148 -18.49 -9.95 -3.58
CA ILE A 148 -19.82 -10.45 -3.96
C ILE A 148 -19.72 -11.73 -4.82
N PRO A 149 -18.90 -11.83 -5.87
CA PRO A 149 -18.78 -13.05 -6.66
C PRO A 149 -18.24 -14.23 -5.85
N CYS A 150 -17.27 -14.00 -4.94
CA CYS A 150 -16.80 -15.04 -4.01
C CYS A 150 -17.94 -15.64 -3.17
N MET A 151 -18.78 -14.77 -2.59
CA MET A 151 -19.90 -15.20 -1.75
C MET A 151 -20.95 -15.96 -2.57
N LEU A 152 -21.28 -15.48 -3.78
CA LEU A 152 -22.19 -16.16 -4.70
C LEU A 152 -21.67 -17.55 -5.08
N ILE A 153 -20.39 -17.68 -5.37
CA ILE A 153 -19.75 -18.97 -5.68
C ILE A 153 -19.79 -19.93 -4.49
N ALA A 154 -19.53 -19.46 -3.26
CA ALA A 154 -19.64 -20.29 -2.05
C ALA A 154 -21.06 -20.83 -1.85
N ILE A 155 -22.08 -20.03 -2.16
CA ILE A 155 -23.48 -20.46 -2.11
C ILE A 155 -23.78 -21.47 -3.23
N LEU A 156 -23.35 -21.18 -4.46
CA LEU A 156 -23.56 -22.06 -5.62
C LEU A 156 -22.92 -23.44 -5.43
N THR A 157 -21.70 -23.50 -4.90
CA THR A 157 -21.00 -24.77 -4.62
C THR A 157 -21.72 -25.60 -3.56
N THR A 158 -22.32 -24.96 -2.55
CA THR A 158 -23.17 -25.64 -1.55
C THR A 158 -24.46 -26.17 -2.19
N PHE A 159 -25.07 -25.40 -3.09
CA PHE A 159 -26.31 -25.76 -3.80
C PHE A 159 -26.14 -26.96 -4.75
N VAL A 160 -24.96 -27.11 -5.38
CA VAL A 160 -24.64 -28.28 -6.25
C VAL A 160 -24.80 -29.62 -5.51
N PHE A 161 -24.53 -29.66 -4.21
CA PHE A 161 -24.71 -30.87 -3.40
C PHE A 161 -26.16 -31.23 -3.15
N TYR A 162 -27.05 -30.24 -3.12
CA TYR A 162 -28.49 -30.45 -2.91
C TYR A 162 -29.21 -30.99 -4.15
N ILE A 163 -28.65 -30.79 -5.35
CA ILE A 163 -29.27 -31.23 -6.59
C ILE A 163 -29.11 -32.75 -6.77
N PRO A 164 -30.20 -33.51 -7.01
CA PRO A 164 -30.13 -34.95 -7.27
C PRO A 164 -29.35 -35.27 -8.55
N PRO A 165 -28.77 -36.47 -8.64
CA PRO A 165 -27.89 -36.93 -9.72
C PRO A 165 -28.67 -37.21 -11.01
N ILE A 166 -29.07 -36.17 -11.73
CA ILE A 166 -29.68 -36.26 -13.06
C ILE A 166 -28.57 -36.02 -14.11
N GLU A 167 -28.75 -36.47 -15.36
CA GLU A 167 -27.76 -36.39 -16.45
C GLU A 167 -27.07 -35.02 -16.60
N HIS A 168 -27.74 -33.91 -16.24
CA HIS A 168 -27.20 -32.55 -16.36
C HIS A 168 -26.36 -32.07 -15.17
N LYS A 169 -26.34 -32.79 -14.04
CA LYS A 169 -25.57 -32.41 -12.84
C LYS A 169 -24.08 -32.29 -13.14
N MET A 170 -23.57 -33.16 -14.03
CA MET A 170 -22.15 -33.21 -14.36
C MET A 170 -21.68 -31.98 -15.13
N THR A 171 -22.43 -31.60 -16.16
CA THR A 171 -22.14 -30.42 -16.97
C THR A 171 -22.20 -29.14 -16.14
N PHE A 172 -23.16 -29.04 -15.22
CA PHE A 172 -23.29 -27.91 -14.30
C PHE A 172 -22.14 -27.83 -13.28
N SER A 173 -21.67 -28.97 -12.76
CA SER A 173 -20.53 -28.99 -11.83
C SER A 173 -19.22 -28.59 -12.52
N ILE A 174 -19.02 -28.97 -13.79
CA ILE A 174 -17.80 -28.63 -14.55
C ILE A 174 -17.78 -27.14 -14.92
N SER A 175 -18.91 -26.56 -15.33
CA SER A 175 -18.98 -25.13 -15.66
C SER A 175 -18.70 -24.23 -14.46
N ILE A 176 -19.19 -24.60 -13.27
CA ILE A 176 -18.89 -23.91 -12.01
C ILE A 176 -17.39 -24.00 -11.68
N LEU A 177 -16.78 -25.17 -11.84
CA LEU A 177 -15.36 -25.36 -11.58
C LEU A 177 -14.49 -24.48 -12.48
N VAL A 178 -14.78 -24.42 -13.77
CA VAL A 178 -14.05 -23.57 -14.72
C VAL A 178 -14.21 -22.09 -14.36
N SER A 179 -15.43 -21.63 -14.08
CA SER A 179 -15.68 -20.24 -13.65
C SER A 179 -14.91 -19.89 -12.36
N LEU A 180 -14.84 -20.83 -11.41
CA LEU A 180 -14.05 -20.73 -10.19
C LEU A 180 -12.55 -20.54 -10.46
N THR A 181 -11.98 -21.35 -11.35
CA THR A 181 -10.56 -21.25 -11.70
C THR A 181 -10.24 -19.92 -12.37
N VAL A 182 -11.09 -19.44 -13.27
CA VAL A 182 -10.92 -18.14 -13.93
C VAL A 182 -11.00 -17.00 -12.91
N PHE A 183 -12.00 -17.02 -12.01
CA PHE A 183 -12.13 -16.00 -10.98
C PHE A 183 -10.93 -16.00 -10.01
N TYR A 184 -10.42 -17.19 -9.65
CA TYR A 184 -9.21 -17.32 -8.84
C TYR A 184 -7.98 -16.74 -9.55
N LEU A 185 -7.82 -17.01 -10.85
CA LEU A 185 -6.73 -16.44 -11.66
C LEU A 185 -6.79 -14.90 -11.69
N VAL A 186 -7.98 -14.31 -11.83
CA VAL A 186 -8.14 -12.85 -11.76
C VAL A 186 -7.79 -12.32 -10.36
N LEU A 187 -8.17 -13.05 -9.31
CA LEU A 187 -7.88 -12.64 -7.92
C LEU A 187 -6.38 -12.65 -7.61
N ILE A 188 -5.61 -13.64 -8.09
CA ILE A 188 -4.15 -13.68 -7.87
C ILE A 188 -3.42 -12.55 -8.61
N GLU A 189 -3.97 -12.05 -9.72
CA GLU A 189 -3.40 -10.91 -10.45
C GLU A 189 -3.72 -9.56 -9.78
N LEU A 190 -4.89 -9.45 -9.13
CA LEU A 190 -5.33 -8.23 -8.44
C LEU A 190 -4.59 -7.99 -7.11
N ILE A 191 -4.16 -9.05 -6.43
CA ILE A 191 -3.40 -8.92 -5.18
C ILE A 191 -1.92 -8.78 -5.56
N PRO A 192 -1.23 -7.70 -5.12
CA PRO A 192 0.18 -7.56 -5.43
C PRO A 192 0.95 -8.78 -4.91
N PRO A 193 1.88 -9.37 -5.69
CA PRO A 193 2.74 -10.43 -5.20
C PRO A 193 3.58 -9.84 -4.07
N THR A 194 3.17 -10.11 -2.83
CA THR A 194 3.89 -9.62 -1.65
C THR A 194 5.08 -10.54 -1.43
N SER A 195 6.23 -10.12 -1.96
CA SER A 195 7.52 -10.81 -1.83
C SER A 195 8.29 -10.45 -0.57
N LEU A 196 7.68 -9.78 0.42
CA LEU A 196 8.38 -9.37 1.63
C LEU A 196 8.44 -10.52 2.65
N VAL A 197 9.54 -11.25 2.54
CA VAL A 197 10.15 -12.14 3.52
C VAL A 197 10.31 -11.42 4.88
N ILE A 198 9.87 -12.02 6.00
CA ILE A 198 10.47 -12.03 7.37
C ILE A 198 9.57 -12.87 8.32
N PRO A 199 10.12 -13.64 9.29
CA PRO A 199 9.50 -14.85 9.86
C PRO A 199 8.69 -14.66 11.17
N LEU A 200 8.42 -13.44 11.65
CA LEU A 200 7.65 -13.23 12.90
C LEU A 200 6.13 -13.03 12.70
N ILE A 201 5.66 -13.06 11.46
CA ILE A 201 4.27 -12.76 11.05
C ILE A 201 3.38 -14.02 11.02
N GLY A 202 3.63 -14.93 11.97
CA GLY A 202 2.96 -16.23 12.08
C GLY A 202 1.43 -16.15 12.08
N GLU A 203 0.82 -15.17 12.76
CA GLU A 203 -0.64 -14.95 12.76
C GLU A 203 -1.17 -14.22 11.52
N PHE A 204 -0.39 -13.27 10.99
CA PHE A 204 -0.81 -12.37 9.93
C PHE A 204 -0.88 -13.08 8.57
N ILE A 205 0.08 -13.96 8.28
CA ILE A 205 -0.03 -14.89 7.17
C ILE A 205 -1.18 -15.88 7.44
N PHE A 206 -1.39 -16.33 8.68
CA PHE A 206 -2.45 -17.29 9.03
C PHE A 206 -3.85 -16.74 8.82
N LYS A 207 -4.13 -15.46 9.10
CA LYS A 207 -5.47 -14.87 9.02
C LYS A 207 -5.91 -14.61 7.58
N LYS A 208 -5.02 -14.08 6.73
CA LYS A 208 -5.29 -13.86 5.30
C LYS A 208 -5.19 -15.16 4.49
N ARG A 209 -4.19 -16.02 4.77
CA ARG A 209 -4.20 -17.39 4.23
C ARG A 209 -5.40 -18.16 4.75
N ARG A 210 -5.96 -17.91 5.93
CA ARG A 210 -7.19 -18.61 6.35
C ARG A 210 -8.32 -18.38 5.37
N TYR A 211 -8.64 -17.15 4.98
CA TYR A 211 -9.71 -16.92 4.01
C TYR A 211 -9.40 -17.51 2.63
N LEU A 212 -8.19 -17.29 2.11
CA LEU A 212 -7.81 -17.78 0.77
C LEU A 212 -7.56 -19.29 0.71
N LEU A 213 -6.96 -19.90 1.73
CA LEU A 213 -6.82 -21.35 1.87
C LEU A 213 -8.16 -21.99 2.23
N PHE A 214 -9.04 -21.33 2.97
CA PHE A 214 -10.39 -21.85 3.24
C PHE A 214 -11.21 -21.86 1.96
N THR A 215 -11.17 -20.81 1.14
CA THR A 215 -11.82 -20.83 -0.18
C THR A 215 -11.18 -21.86 -1.10
N MET A 216 -9.84 -21.95 -1.17
CA MET A 216 -9.18 -22.99 -1.97
C MET A 216 -9.43 -24.41 -1.45
N PHE A 217 -9.54 -24.61 -0.13
CA PHE A 217 -9.88 -25.89 0.49
C PHE A 217 -11.34 -26.27 0.20
N LEU A 218 -12.29 -25.34 0.32
CA LEU A 218 -13.68 -25.57 -0.05
C LEU A 218 -13.83 -25.91 -1.54
N VAL A 219 -13.06 -25.24 -2.40
CA VAL A 219 -13.01 -25.54 -3.84
C VAL A 219 -12.36 -26.91 -4.09
N ALA A 220 -11.26 -27.25 -3.43
CA ALA A 220 -10.63 -28.56 -3.56
C ALA A 220 -11.56 -29.69 -3.08
N MET A 221 -12.23 -29.49 -1.94
CA MET A 221 -13.20 -30.44 -1.40
C MET A 221 -14.43 -30.55 -2.30
N SER A 222 -14.89 -29.46 -2.92
CA SER A 222 -16.02 -29.54 -3.85
C SER A 222 -15.68 -30.33 -5.11
N ILE A 223 -14.48 -30.14 -5.66
CA ILE A 223 -13.96 -30.94 -6.78
C ILE A 223 -13.89 -32.42 -6.40
N LEU A 224 -13.32 -32.73 -5.23
CA LEU A 224 -13.11 -34.10 -4.77
C LEU A 224 -14.46 -34.82 -4.55
N LEU A 225 -15.43 -34.15 -3.94
CA LEU A 225 -16.79 -34.67 -3.77
C LEU A 225 -17.53 -34.81 -5.11
N SER A 226 -17.35 -33.89 -6.06
CA SER A 226 -17.91 -34.03 -7.41
C SER A 226 -17.34 -35.27 -8.13
N VAL A 227 -16.02 -35.51 -8.06
CA VAL A 227 -15.38 -36.71 -8.63
C VAL A 227 -15.86 -37.98 -7.94
N LEU A 228 -16.00 -37.98 -6.62
CA LEU A 228 -16.55 -39.12 -5.88
C LEU A 228 -18.00 -39.41 -6.26
N SER A 229 -18.83 -38.37 -6.43
CA SER A 229 -20.21 -38.55 -6.90
C SER A 229 -20.25 -39.14 -8.31
N LEU A 230 -19.38 -38.67 -9.21
CA LEU A 230 -19.18 -39.19 -10.56
C LEU A 230 -18.84 -40.68 -10.55
N ASN A 231 -17.95 -41.08 -9.65
CA ASN A 231 -17.48 -42.46 -9.53
C ASN A 231 -18.52 -43.38 -8.87
N TYR A 232 -19.36 -42.85 -7.98
CA TYR A 232 -20.43 -43.61 -7.33
C TYR A 232 -21.66 -43.83 -8.24
N TYR A 233 -21.96 -42.87 -9.13
CA TYR A 233 -23.07 -42.97 -10.07
C TYR A 233 -22.72 -43.66 -11.39
N ARG A 234 -21.45 -44.04 -11.58
CA ARG A 234 -20.98 -44.89 -12.69
C ARG A 234 -21.03 -46.35 -12.28
#